data_AF-A0A1L2F5B0-F1
#
_entry.id   AF-A0A1L2F5B0-F1
#
_cell.length_a   1.000
_cell.length_b   1.000
_cell.length_c   1.000
_cell.angle_alpha   90.00
_cell.angle_beta   90.00
_cell.angle_gamma   90.00
#
_symmetry.space_group_name_H-M   'P 1'
#
loop_
_entity.id
_entity.type
_entity.pdbx_description
1 polymer ?
#
loop_
_entity_poly.entity_id
_entity_poly.type
_entity_poly.pdbx_seq_one_letter_code
_entity_poly.pdbx_strand_id
1 'polypeptide(L)'
;MNPHATLISSLSLLLGTTITISSTHWVMAWTGLEINTLAIIPLISKPHHPRAIEAAIKYFLVQATASALILFSSMTNAWSTGQWDITQLNHPPSCLLLTMAIAMKLGLAPFHFWFPEVLQGSPLTTALLLSTMMKFPPITLLFLTSHSLNPTLLTIMAITSAALGGWMGLNQTQIRKILAFSSISHLGWMTVVIIYNPKLTLLTFYLYTLTTTTVFLTLNTTKATSLPTMMTSWTKTPALNATMMLTLLSLAGLPPLTGFLPKWLIIQELTKQEMTPTATIIAMLSLLGLFFYLRLAYYSTITLPPNSTNHMKQWHVNKPTNPLITTLASLSVLLLPLSPSILTIT
;
A
#
# COMPACT_ATOMS: atom_id res chain seq x y z
N MET A 1 -0.59 6.23 25.29
CA MET A 1 0.79 6.73 25.08
C MET A 1 0.84 8.20 25.39
N ASN A 2 1.89 8.64 26.08
CA ASN A 2 2.21 10.05 26.29
C ASN A 2 2.36 10.76 24.91
N PRO A 3 1.81 11.98 24.71
CA PRO A 3 2.01 12.75 23.48
C PRO A 3 3.47 12.86 23.05
N HIS A 4 4.41 12.99 23.99
CA HIS A 4 5.84 13.02 23.69
C HIS A 4 6.34 11.69 23.08
N ALA A 5 5.89 10.55 23.62
CA ALA A 5 6.25 9.25 23.08
C ALA A 5 5.68 9.04 21.67
N THR A 6 4.45 9.51 21.40
CA THR A 6 3.88 9.46 20.05
C THR A 6 4.66 10.36 19.09
N LEU A 7 5.06 11.55 19.52
CA LEU A 7 5.86 12.47 18.71
C LEU A 7 7.22 11.85 18.35
N ILE A 8 7.93 11.30 19.34
CA ILE A 8 9.22 10.62 19.12
C ILE A 8 9.05 9.48 18.13
N SER A 9 8.02 8.61 18.30
CA SER A 9 7.78 7.50 17.36
C SER A 9 7.49 7.97 15.93
N SER A 10 6.75 9.06 15.76
CA SER A 10 6.47 9.63 14.43
C SER A 10 7.69 10.30 13.81
N LEU A 11 8.51 10.98 14.61
CA LEU A 11 9.76 11.58 14.14
C LEU A 11 10.78 10.51 13.76
N SER A 12 10.90 9.43 14.54
CA SER A 12 11.76 8.30 14.19
C SER A 12 11.32 7.61 12.90
N LEU A 13 10.01 7.48 12.65
CA LEU A 13 9.49 6.99 11.36
C LEU A 13 9.90 7.89 10.20
N LEU A 14 9.74 9.21 10.35
CA LEU A 14 10.19 10.15 9.32
C LEU A 14 11.70 10.06 9.12
N LEU A 15 12.49 10.06 10.19
CA LEU A 15 13.95 9.93 10.13
C LEU A 15 14.38 8.66 9.41
N GLY A 16 13.83 7.50 9.79
CA GLY A 16 14.14 6.23 9.14
C GLY A 16 13.84 6.27 7.64
N THR A 17 12.67 6.77 7.23
CA THR A 17 12.36 6.95 5.79
C THR A 17 13.33 7.91 5.09
N THR A 18 13.65 9.06 5.68
CA THR A 18 14.58 10.03 5.05
C THR A 18 15.98 9.45 4.89
N ILE A 19 16.49 8.76 5.91
CA ILE A 19 17.80 8.09 5.88
C ILE A 19 17.87 7.11 4.71
N THR A 20 16.85 6.27 4.53
CA THR A 20 16.85 5.27 3.44
C THR A 20 16.86 5.89 2.05
N ILE A 21 16.21 7.04 1.88
CA ILE A 21 16.06 7.68 0.56
C ILE A 21 17.32 8.47 0.21
N SER A 22 17.96 9.11 1.19
CA SER A 22 19.17 9.89 0.98
C SER A 22 20.46 9.06 0.97
N SER A 23 20.42 7.83 1.48
CA SER A 23 21.62 7.00 1.61
C SER A 23 22.13 6.51 0.26
N THR A 24 23.46 6.54 0.09
CA THR A 24 24.18 5.87 -1.00
C THR A 24 24.78 4.53 -0.56
N HIS A 25 24.99 4.34 0.74
CA HIS A 25 25.64 3.16 1.31
C HIS A 25 24.62 2.16 1.86
N TRP A 26 24.79 0.86 1.55
CA TRP A 26 23.88 -0.22 1.97
C TRP A 26 23.61 -0.28 3.47
N VAL A 27 24.65 -0.16 4.29
CA VAL A 27 24.51 -0.17 5.76
C VAL A 27 23.62 0.98 6.24
N MET A 28 23.75 2.18 5.66
CA MET A 28 22.93 3.32 6.05
C MET A 28 21.47 3.09 5.64
N ALA A 29 21.22 2.59 4.43
CA ALA A 29 19.88 2.18 4.01
C ALA A 29 19.27 1.13 4.94
N TRP A 30 20.06 0.14 5.37
CA TRP A 30 19.61 -0.86 6.34
C TRP A 30 19.26 -0.24 7.69
N THR A 31 20.08 0.68 8.22
CA THR A 31 19.76 1.35 9.50
C THR A 31 18.46 2.14 9.44
N GLY A 32 18.19 2.85 8.32
CA GLY A 32 16.93 3.57 8.14
C GLY A 32 15.73 2.63 8.11
N LEU A 33 15.86 1.46 7.49
CA LEU A 33 14.81 0.43 7.51
C LEU A 33 14.57 -0.13 8.92
N GLU A 34 15.61 -0.35 9.72
CA GLU A 34 15.47 -0.82 11.10
C GLU A 34 14.91 0.23 12.06
N ILE A 35 15.25 1.50 11.86
CA ILE A 35 14.62 2.59 12.61
C ILE A 35 13.11 2.59 12.34
N ASN A 36 12.69 2.38 11.09
CA ASN A 36 11.28 2.29 10.73
C ASN A 36 10.57 1.09 11.39
N THR A 37 11.19 -0.10 11.38
CA THR A 37 10.60 -1.31 11.99
C THR A 37 10.42 -1.14 13.49
N LEU A 38 11.39 -0.57 14.19
CA LEU A 38 11.32 -0.34 15.63
C LEU A 38 10.33 0.78 15.99
N ALA A 39 10.29 1.86 15.21
CA ALA A 39 9.46 3.02 15.47
C ALA A 39 7.96 2.76 15.33
N ILE A 40 7.54 1.85 14.44
CA ILE A 40 6.12 1.54 14.22
C ILE A 40 5.53 0.61 15.28
N ILE A 41 6.34 -0.23 15.93
CA ILE A 41 5.86 -1.26 16.88
C ILE A 41 5.03 -0.66 18.03
N PRO A 42 5.47 0.41 18.73
CA PRO A 42 4.68 1.04 19.79
C PRO A 42 3.32 1.56 19.29
N LEU A 43 3.26 2.00 18.03
CA LEU A 43 2.02 2.48 17.42
C LEU A 43 1.05 1.32 17.14
N ILE A 44 1.55 0.17 16.69
CA ILE A 44 0.74 -1.05 16.48
C ILE A 44 0.16 -1.54 17.82
N SER A 45 0.99 -1.61 18.87
CA SER A 45 0.59 -2.13 20.19
C SER A 45 -0.19 -1.14 21.06
N LYS A 46 -0.46 0.07 20.56
CA LYS A 46 -1.17 1.15 21.28
C LYS A 46 -2.48 0.74 21.97
N PRO A 47 -3.36 -0.13 21.43
CA PRO A 47 -4.61 -0.47 22.11
C PRO A 47 -4.44 -1.53 23.21
N HIS A 48 -3.24 -2.09 23.40
CA HIS A 48 -2.92 -3.10 24.42
C HIS A 48 -3.83 -4.34 24.43
N HIS A 49 -4.49 -4.64 23.31
CA HIS A 49 -5.33 -5.81 23.13
C HIS A 49 -4.50 -7.00 22.61
N PRO A 50 -4.80 -8.26 22.96
CA PRO A 50 -4.05 -9.43 22.49
C PRO A 50 -3.85 -9.48 20.97
N ARG A 51 -4.87 -9.12 20.19
CA ARG A 51 -4.75 -9.01 18.71
C ARG A 51 -3.71 -7.98 18.24
N ALA A 52 -3.53 -6.88 18.97
CA ALA A 52 -2.53 -5.87 18.62
C ALA A 52 -1.12 -6.32 19.00
N ILE A 53 -0.99 -7.08 20.08
CA ILE A 53 0.27 -7.72 20.48
C ILE A 53 0.66 -8.79 19.46
N GLU A 54 -0.28 -9.65 19.06
CA GLU A 54 -0.04 -10.65 18.00
C GLU A 54 0.38 -10.00 16.68
N ALA A 55 -0.30 -8.91 16.28
CA ALA A 55 0.07 -8.14 15.10
C ALA A 55 1.48 -7.53 15.21
N ALA A 56 1.85 -6.98 16.37
CA ALA A 56 3.19 -6.44 16.59
C ALA A 56 4.27 -7.52 16.51
N ILE A 57 4.03 -8.71 17.09
CA ILE A 57 4.97 -9.85 17.04
C ILE A 57 5.12 -10.35 15.60
N LYS A 58 4.02 -10.56 14.87
CA LYS A 58 4.04 -11.00 13.46
C LYS A 58 4.77 -10.00 12.57
N TYR A 59 4.51 -8.71 12.76
CA TYR A 59 5.21 -7.64 12.05
C TYR A 59 6.71 -7.67 12.34
N PHE A 60 7.10 -7.70 13.61
CA PHE A 60 8.51 -7.69 14.00
C PHE A 60 9.28 -8.88 13.42
N LEU A 61 8.75 -10.10 13.58
CA LEU A 61 9.43 -11.31 13.11
C LEU A 61 9.68 -11.28 11.60
N VAL A 62 8.66 -10.94 10.80
CA VAL A 62 8.81 -10.92 9.33
C VAL A 62 9.69 -9.77 8.86
N GLN A 63 9.64 -8.62 9.53
CA GLN A 63 10.42 -7.46 9.11
C GLN A 63 11.89 -7.54 9.52
N ALA A 64 12.18 -8.20 10.65
CA ALA A 64 13.53 -8.50 11.11
C ALA A 64 14.20 -9.58 10.24
N THR A 65 13.46 -10.61 9.82
CA THR A 65 14.01 -11.59 8.86
C THR A 65 14.27 -10.94 7.51
N ALA A 66 13.36 -10.08 7.04
CA ALA A 66 13.55 -9.33 5.81
C ALA A 66 14.74 -8.36 5.87
N SER A 67 14.95 -7.66 6.99
CA SER A 67 16.10 -6.75 7.14
C SER A 67 17.42 -7.52 7.25
N ALA A 68 17.44 -8.68 7.92
CA ALA A 68 18.60 -9.56 7.95
C ALA A 68 18.96 -10.06 6.53
N LEU A 69 17.97 -10.41 5.71
CA LEU A 69 18.18 -10.79 4.31
C LEU A 69 18.72 -9.63 3.46
N ILE A 70 18.28 -8.38 3.69
CA ILE A 70 18.85 -7.21 3.03
C ILE A 70 20.33 -7.07 3.37
N LEU A 71 20.70 -7.17 4.65
CA LEU A 71 22.10 -7.09 5.08
C LEU A 71 22.92 -8.25 4.50
N PHE A 72 22.36 -9.46 4.48
CA PHE A 72 23.03 -10.61 3.87
C PHE A 72 23.24 -10.43 2.36
N SER A 73 22.26 -9.84 1.66
CA SER A 73 22.40 -9.50 0.23
C SER A 73 23.50 -8.48 -0.02
N SER A 74 23.63 -7.45 0.83
CA SER A 74 24.68 -6.44 0.67
C SER A 74 26.06 -6.96 1.05
N MET A 75 26.18 -7.81 2.07
CA MET A 75 27.44 -8.48 2.44
C MET A 75 27.96 -9.39 1.32
N THR A 76 27.09 -10.20 0.71
CA THR A 76 27.48 -11.08 -0.40
C THR A 76 27.87 -10.27 -1.64
N ASN A 77 27.20 -9.15 -1.91
CA ASN A 77 27.60 -8.22 -2.96
C ASN A 77 28.97 -7.60 -2.67
N ALA A 78 29.16 -7.04 -1.48
CA ALA A 78 30.41 -6.39 -1.06
C ALA A 78 31.59 -7.37 -1.02
N TRP A 79 31.37 -8.65 -0.71
CA TRP A 79 32.42 -9.66 -0.83
C TRP A 79 32.85 -9.83 -2.30
N SER A 80 31.91 -9.85 -3.24
CA SER A 80 32.23 -10.03 -4.66
C SER A 80 32.84 -8.79 -5.32
N THR A 81 32.37 -7.58 -4.99
CA THR A 81 32.76 -6.33 -5.69
C THR A 81 33.69 -5.43 -4.88
N GLY A 82 33.81 -5.66 -3.57
CA GLY A 82 34.55 -4.79 -2.64
C GLY A 82 33.88 -3.46 -2.34
N GLN A 83 32.65 -3.23 -2.83
CA GLN A 83 31.95 -1.94 -2.69
C GLN A 83 30.60 -2.08 -1.99
N TRP A 84 30.18 -1.00 -1.33
CA TRP A 84 28.95 -0.91 -0.53
C TRP A 84 27.92 0.07 -1.10
N ASP A 85 28.12 0.52 -2.34
CA ASP A 85 27.20 1.41 -3.03
C ASP A 85 25.90 0.67 -3.42
N ILE A 86 24.76 1.35 -3.26
CA ILE A 86 23.43 0.80 -3.56
C ILE A 86 23.25 0.54 -5.05
N THR A 87 23.83 1.41 -5.89
CA THR A 87 23.64 1.34 -7.35
C THR A 87 24.36 0.15 -7.99
N GLN A 88 25.37 -0.42 -7.33
CA GLN A 88 26.25 -1.43 -7.89
C GLN A 88 25.95 -2.84 -7.34
N LEU A 89 24.77 -3.36 -7.67
CA LEU A 89 24.42 -4.76 -7.43
C LEU A 89 24.68 -5.59 -8.67
N ASN A 90 25.82 -6.29 -8.69
CA ASN A 90 26.24 -7.03 -9.89
C ASN A 90 26.19 -8.55 -9.70
N HIS A 91 26.19 -9.03 -8.45
CA HIS A 91 26.26 -10.46 -8.17
C HIS A 91 24.84 -11.09 -8.21
N PRO A 92 24.56 -12.07 -9.08
CA PRO A 92 23.20 -12.56 -9.30
C PRO A 92 22.48 -13.10 -8.04
N PRO A 93 23.12 -13.85 -7.13
CA PRO A 93 22.43 -14.28 -5.92
C PRO A 93 22.19 -13.14 -4.93
N SER A 94 22.98 -12.06 -4.93
CA SER A 94 22.68 -10.89 -4.08
C SER A 94 21.44 -10.15 -4.60
N CYS A 95 21.29 -10.01 -5.92
CA CYS A 95 20.07 -9.46 -6.53
C CYS A 95 18.82 -10.31 -6.22
N LEU A 96 18.94 -11.64 -6.26
CA LEU A 96 17.85 -12.55 -5.88
C LEU A 96 17.50 -12.44 -4.40
N LEU A 97 18.49 -12.41 -3.51
CA LEU A 97 18.26 -12.24 -2.07
C LEU A 97 17.61 -10.89 -1.76
N LEU A 98 18.07 -9.82 -2.39
CA LEU A 98 17.51 -8.48 -2.21
C LEU A 98 16.06 -8.41 -2.69
N THR A 99 15.76 -8.92 -3.88
CA THR A 99 14.38 -8.94 -4.41
C THR A 99 13.44 -9.69 -3.46
N MET A 100 13.85 -10.84 -2.94
CA MET A 100 13.06 -11.61 -1.97
C MET A 100 12.91 -10.88 -0.63
N ALA A 101 13.96 -10.22 -0.16
CA ALA A 101 13.93 -9.47 1.08
C ALA A 101 13.00 -8.24 1.00
N ILE A 102 13.07 -7.49 -0.11
CA ILE A 102 12.16 -6.37 -0.34
C ILE A 102 10.72 -6.89 -0.55
N ALA A 103 10.54 -8.02 -1.23
CA ALA A 103 9.23 -8.66 -1.38
C ALA A 103 8.60 -8.99 -0.02
N MET A 104 9.38 -9.51 0.93
CA MET A 104 8.93 -9.72 2.31
C MET A 104 8.54 -8.40 3.00
N LYS A 105 9.37 -7.34 2.87
CA LYS A 105 9.08 -6.03 3.49
C LYS A 105 7.80 -5.39 2.97
N LEU A 106 7.53 -5.49 1.67
CA LEU A 106 6.35 -4.92 1.02
C LEU A 106 5.08 -5.77 1.21
N GLY A 107 5.23 -7.07 1.47
CA GLY A 107 4.15 -8.04 1.55
C GLY A 107 3.69 -8.55 0.19
N LEU A 108 4.61 -8.66 -0.77
CA LEU A 108 4.35 -9.27 -2.09
C LEU A 108 4.18 -10.79 -1.95
N ALA A 109 3.44 -11.39 -2.88
CA ALA A 109 3.32 -12.85 -2.92
C ALA A 109 4.68 -13.47 -3.31
N PRO A 110 5.10 -14.58 -2.66
CA PRO A 110 4.36 -15.43 -1.71
C PRO A 110 4.35 -14.93 -0.24
N PHE A 111 5.15 -13.93 0.13
CA PHE A 111 5.34 -13.43 1.50
C PHE A 111 4.22 -12.51 2.04
N HIS A 112 3.04 -12.57 1.45
CA HIS A 112 1.93 -11.66 1.73
C HIS A 112 1.16 -11.96 3.03
N PHE A 113 1.30 -13.15 3.64
CA PHE A 113 0.44 -13.63 4.73
C PHE A 113 0.43 -12.74 5.97
N TRP A 114 1.54 -12.09 6.30
CA TRP A 114 1.62 -11.23 7.48
C TRP A 114 0.78 -9.96 7.34
N PHE A 115 0.66 -9.43 6.12
CA PHE A 115 0.15 -8.08 5.91
C PHE A 115 -1.34 -7.91 6.28
N PRO A 116 -2.27 -8.80 5.84
CA PRO A 116 -3.68 -8.72 6.23
C PRO A 116 -3.93 -8.90 7.73
N GLU A 117 -3.12 -9.74 8.40
CA GLU A 117 -3.27 -10.01 9.83
C GLU A 117 -2.81 -8.82 10.68
N VAL A 118 -1.65 -8.24 10.33
CA VAL A 118 -1.12 -7.05 11.01
C VAL A 118 -2.07 -5.86 10.84
N LEU A 119 -2.58 -5.66 9.62
CA LEU A 119 -3.55 -4.59 9.37
C LEU A 119 -4.81 -4.76 10.21
N GLN A 120 -5.34 -5.97 10.34
CA GLN A 120 -6.56 -6.22 11.12
C GLN A 120 -6.37 -5.99 12.62
N GLY A 121 -5.20 -6.30 13.17
CA GLY A 121 -4.88 -6.11 14.60
C GLY A 121 -4.57 -4.65 14.98
N SER A 122 -4.31 -3.79 13.99
CA SER A 122 -3.90 -2.40 14.20
C SER A 122 -5.05 -1.39 14.10
N PRO A 123 -4.95 -0.21 14.77
CA PRO A 123 -5.92 0.87 14.59
C PRO A 123 -5.87 1.47 13.17
N LEU A 124 -6.95 2.10 12.72
CA LEU A 124 -7.09 2.64 11.35
C LEU A 124 -5.98 3.63 10.97
N THR A 125 -5.52 4.45 11.91
CA THR A 125 -4.45 5.43 11.65
C THR A 125 -3.08 4.77 11.45
N THR A 126 -2.78 3.68 12.16
CA THR A 126 -1.52 2.96 11.98
C THR A 126 -1.59 2.03 10.77
N ALA A 127 -2.77 1.48 10.50
CA ALA A 127 -3.06 0.75 9.28
C ALA A 127 -2.77 1.61 8.04
N LEU A 128 -3.18 2.88 8.06
CA LEU A 128 -2.81 3.86 7.04
C LEU A 128 -1.29 3.97 6.89
N LEU A 129 -0.57 4.25 7.98
CA LEU A 129 0.91 4.38 7.96
C LEU A 129 1.61 3.13 7.41
N LEU A 130 1.15 1.94 7.80
CA LEU A 130 1.67 0.66 7.31
C LEU A 130 1.41 0.47 5.80
N SER A 131 0.26 0.93 5.31
CA SER A 131 -0.10 0.83 3.89
C SER A 131 0.61 1.85 3.00
N THR A 132 1.02 3.00 3.53
CA THR A 132 1.61 4.10 2.74
C THR A 132 3.08 4.31 3.09
N MET A 133 3.38 5.00 4.19
CA MET A 133 4.73 5.44 4.55
C MET A 133 5.71 4.28 4.67
N MET A 134 5.30 3.15 5.24
CA MET A 134 6.19 1.99 5.42
C MET A 134 6.52 1.26 4.11
N LYS A 135 5.75 1.48 3.04
CA LYS A 135 6.04 0.92 1.71
C LYS A 135 6.95 1.83 0.89
N PHE A 136 7.14 3.09 1.28
CA PHE A 136 7.95 4.03 0.50
C PHE A 136 9.46 3.69 0.50
N PRO A 137 10.12 3.43 1.65
CA PRO A 137 11.54 3.06 1.66
C PRO A 137 11.87 1.82 0.81
N PRO A 138 11.15 0.69 0.92
CA PRO A 138 11.48 -0.48 0.11
C PRO A 138 11.21 -0.27 -1.39
N ILE A 139 10.21 0.53 -1.77
CA ILE A 139 9.99 0.93 -3.17
C ILE A 139 11.13 1.80 -3.69
N THR A 140 11.66 2.72 -2.87
CA THR A 140 12.81 3.54 -3.26
C THR A 140 14.07 2.71 -3.47
N LEU A 141 14.28 1.66 -2.66
CA LEU A 141 15.38 0.73 -2.88
C LEU A 141 15.20 -0.05 -4.19
N LEU A 142 14.01 -0.59 -4.48
CA LEU A 142 13.75 -1.24 -5.77
C LEU A 142 13.95 -0.28 -6.95
N PHE A 143 13.59 0.99 -6.79
CA PHE A 143 13.81 2.03 -7.81
C PHE A 143 15.32 2.21 -8.09
N LEU A 144 16.13 2.40 -7.03
CA LEU A 144 17.58 2.58 -7.14
C LEU A 144 18.29 1.36 -7.73
N THR A 145 17.78 0.16 -7.46
CA THR A 145 18.41 -1.09 -7.90
C THR A 145 17.77 -1.68 -9.16
N SER A 146 16.83 -0.98 -9.79
CA SER A 146 15.97 -1.48 -10.89
C SER A 146 16.71 -2.18 -12.02
N HIS A 147 17.93 -1.72 -12.35
CA HIS A 147 18.73 -2.24 -13.47
C HIS A 147 19.33 -3.62 -13.20
N SER A 148 19.44 -4.02 -11.94
CA SER A 148 20.10 -5.27 -11.50
C SER A 148 19.13 -6.41 -11.20
N LEU A 149 17.82 -6.17 -11.26
CA LEU A 149 16.80 -7.11 -10.81
C LEU A 149 16.44 -8.12 -11.90
N ASN A 150 16.12 -9.35 -11.50
CA ASN A 150 15.71 -10.39 -12.43
C ASN A 150 14.25 -10.16 -12.92
N PRO A 151 14.02 -9.94 -14.24
CA PRO A 151 12.67 -9.72 -14.78
C PRO A 151 11.73 -10.90 -14.61
N THR A 152 12.25 -12.14 -14.71
CA THR A 152 11.41 -13.35 -14.60
C THR A 152 10.84 -13.49 -13.19
N LEU A 153 11.66 -13.26 -12.16
CA LEU A 153 11.22 -13.32 -10.76
C LEU A 153 10.17 -12.23 -10.47
N LEU A 154 10.43 -10.99 -10.88
CA LEU A 154 9.53 -9.86 -10.64
C LEU A 154 8.19 -10.03 -11.33
N THR A 155 8.17 -10.51 -12.57
CA THR A 155 6.92 -10.77 -13.31
C THR A 155 6.09 -11.88 -12.67
N ILE A 156 6.72 -12.96 -12.20
CA ILE A 156 6.03 -14.04 -11.47
C ILE A 156 5.46 -13.51 -10.14
N MET A 157 6.23 -12.76 -9.36
CA MET A 157 5.75 -12.15 -8.11
C MET A 157 4.62 -11.15 -8.36
N ALA A 158 4.68 -10.39 -9.45
CA ALA A 158 3.66 -9.43 -9.81
C ALA A 158 2.32 -10.08 -10.19
N ILE A 159 2.36 -11.11 -11.04
CA ILE A 159 1.15 -11.85 -11.45
C ILE A 159 0.53 -12.57 -10.24
N THR A 160 1.36 -13.24 -9.44
CA THR A 160 0.88 -13.97 -8.25
C THR A 160 0.31 -13.03 -7.19
N SER A 161 0.90 -11.85 -6.97
CA SER A 161 0.37 -10.86 -6.03
C SER A 161 -0.93 -10.22 -6.53
N ALA A 162 -1.05 -9.93 -7.83
CA ALA A 162 -2.31 -9.48 -8.43
C ALA A 162 -3.41 -10.55 -8.30
N ALA A 163 -3.11 -11.82 -8.56
CA ALA A 163 -4.06 -12.92 -8.47
C ALA A 163 -4.52 -13.18 -7.02
N LEU A 164 -3.57 -13.33 -6.09
CA LEU A 164 -3.87 -13.60 -4.68
C LEU A 164 -4.56 -12.42 -4.00
N GLY A 165 -4.14 -11.19 -4.30
CA GLY A 165 -4.81 -9.98 -3.83
C GLY A 165 -6.26 -9.89 -4.32
N GLY A 166 -6.52 -10.27 -5.58
CA GLY A 166 -7.86 -10.37 -6.13
C GLY A 166 -8.70 -11.42 -5.40
N TRP A 167 -8.31 -12.70 -5.46
CA TRP A 167 -9.11 -13.81 -4.93
C TRP A 167 -9.33 -13.75 -3.42
N MET A 168 -8.28 -13.50 -2.64
CA MET A 168 -8.41 -13.48 -1.18
C MET A 168 -9.21 -12.26 -0.70
N GLY A 169 -9.15 -11.14 -1.43
CA GLY A 169 -9.96 -9.96 -1.14
C GLY A 169 -11.46 -10.21 -1.25
N LEU A 170 -11.90 -11.08 -2.17
CA LEU A 170 -13.32 -11.38 -2.38
C LEU A 170 -14.01 -12.02 -1.17
N ASN A 171 -13.27 -12.78 -0.36
CA ASN A 171 -13.83 -13.54 0.75
C ASN A 171 -13.78 -12.80 2.10
N GLN A 172 -13.33 -11.54 2.11
CA GLN A 172 -13.20 -10.79 3.36
C GLN A 172 -14.42 -9.91 3.65
N THR A 173 -14.85 -9.89 4.91
CA THR A 173 -15.89 -8.99 5.43
C THR A 173 -15.33 -7.84 6.27
N GLN A 174 -14.05 -7.94 6.66
CA GLN A 174 -13.35 -6.93 7.44
C GLN A 174 -12.68 -5.94 6.48
N ILE A 175 -13.00 -4.66 6.62
CA ILE A 175 -12.57 -3.63 5.66
C ILE A 175 -11.04 -3.51 5.63
N ARG A 176 -10.37 -3.62 6.79
CA ARG A 176 -8.90 -3.58 6.85
C ARG A 176 -8.23 -4.72 6.09
N LYS A 177 -8.82 -5.92 6.08
CA LYS A 177 -8.30 -7.04 5.28
C LYS A 177 -8.55 -6.85 3.79
N ILE A 178 -9.71 -6.30 3.40
CA ILE A 178 -9.99 -5.97 2.00
C ILE A 178 -8.95 -4.96 1.48
N LEU A 179 -8.68 -3.89 2.24
CA LEU A 179 -7.65 -2.90 1.90
C LEU A 179 -6.22 -3.48 1.96
N ALA A 180 -5.99 -4.50 2.79
CA ALA A 180 -4.72 -5.20 2.80
C ALA A 180 -4.45 -5.90 1.47
N PHE A 181 -5.41 -6.71 1.03
CA PHE A 181 -5.34 -7.44 -0.23
C PHE A 181 -5.33 -6.52 -1.45
N SER A 182 -6.00 -5.37 -1.35
CA SER A 182 -5.88 -4.36 -2.40
C SER A 182 -4.49 -3.74 -2.48
N SER A 183 -3.82 -3.48 -1.36
CA SER A 183 -2.41 -3.06 -1.41
C SER A 183 -1.50 -4.10 -2.07
N ILE A 184 -1.79 -5.40 -1.88
CA ILE A 184 -0.99 -6.49 -2.45
C ILE A 184 -1.17 -6.52 -3.97
N SER A 185 -2.39 -6.32 -4.47
CA SER A 185 -2.64 -6.25 -5.91
C SER A 185 -2.05 -5.00 -6.55
N HIS A 186 -2.14 -3.82 -5.91
CA HIS A 186 -1.49 -2.60 -6.38
C HIS A 186 0.03 -2.70 -6.38
N LEU A 187 0.64 -3.34 -5.38
CA LEU A 187 2.06 -3.64 -5.39
C LEU A 187 2.44 -4.58 -6.54
N GLY A 188 1.57 -5.52 -6.90
CA GLY A 188 1.73 -6.33 -8.11
C GLY A 188 1.93 -5.46 -9.33
N TRP A 189 1.01 -4.52 -9.60
CA TRP A 189 1.14 -3.54 -10.69
C TRP A 189 2.45 -2.74 -10.64
N MET A 190 2.86 -2.28 -9.45
CA MET A 190 4.13 -1.55 -9.27
C MET A 190 5.35 -2.42 -9.62
N THR A 191 5.36 -3.69 -9.22
CA THR A 191 6.50 -4.58 -9.44
C THR A 191 6.71 -4.99 -10.89
N VAL A 192 5.65 -5.09 -11.69
CA VAL A 192 5.80 -5.45 -13.12
C VAL A 192 6.65 -4.45 -13.87
N VAL A 193 6.44 -3.16 -13.58
CA VAL A 193 6.93 -2.06 -14.41
C VAL A 193 8.29 -1.55 -13.95
N ILE A 194 8.75 -1.95 -12.77
CA ILE A 194 9.93 -1.35 -12.14
C ILE A 194 11.21 -1.48 -12.97
N ILE A 195 11.35 -2.56 -13.74
CA ILE A 195 12.50 -2.77 -14.62
C ILE A 195 12.38 -1.91 -15.89
N TYR A 196 11.17 -1.75 -16.44
CA TYR A 196 10.95 -1.09 -17.73
C TYR A 196 10.88 0.42 -17.61
N ASN A 197 10.13 0.93 -16.64
CA ASN A 197 10.02 2.35 -16.36
C ASN A 197 9.88 2.59 -14.84
N PRO A 198 11.00 2.74 -14.12
CA PRO A 198 10.98 2.91 -12.67
C PRO A 198 10.31 4.24 -12.24
N LYS A 199 10.20 5.24 -13.12
CA LYS A 199 9.48 6.48 -12.80
C LYS A 199 7.98 6.28 -12.78
N LEU A 200 7.47 5.42 -13.67
CA LEU A 200 6.05 5.05 -13.70
C LEU A 200 5.64 4.34 -12.41
N THR A 201 6.52 3.52 -11.81
CA THR A 201 6.21 2.88 -10.52
C THR A 201 6.08 3.89 -9.39
N LEU A 202 6.93 4.91 -9.32
CA LEU A 202 6.79 6.00 -8.36
C LEU A 202 5.48 6.77 -8.55
N LEU A 203 5.11 7.09 -9.80
CA LEU A 203 3.82 7.73 -10.08
C LEU A 203 2.66 6.88 -9.57
N THR A 204 2.67 5.58 -9.85
CA THR A 204 1.61 4.66 -9.39
C THR A 204 1.57 4.58 -7.87
N PHE A 205 2.71 4.64 -7.19
CA PHE A 205 2.80 4.67 -5.73
C PHE A 205 2.22 5.96 -5.17
N TYR A 206 2.53 7.13 -5.74
CA TYR A 206 1.96 8.39 -5.28
C TYR A 206 0.43 8.42 -5.43
N LEU A 207 -0.11 7.99 -6.56
CA LEU A 207 -1.57 7.90 -6.76
C LEU A 207 -2.22 6.88 -5.80
N TYR A 208 -1.53 5.75 -5.55
CA TYR A 208 -1.97 4.77 -4.56
C TYR A 208 -1.99 5.34 -3.14
N THR A 209 -0.94 6.04 -2.70
CA THR A 209 -0.91 6.67 -1.37
C THR A 209 -1.98 7.75 -1.21
N LEU A 210 -2.22 8.54 -2.25
CA LEU A 210 -3.26 9.56 -2.27
C LEU A 210 -4.66 8.95 -2.14
N THR A 211 -4.97 7.91 -2.91
CA THR A 211 -6.28 7.24 -2.87
C THR A 211 -6.49 6.38 -1.62
N THR A 212 -5.43 5.79 -1.03
CA THR A 212 -5.57 5.03 0.22
C THR A 212 -5.69 5.94 1.45
N THR A 213 -5.00 7.07 1.48
CA THR A 213 -5.15 8.06 2.55
C THR A 213 -6.59 8.57 2.64
N THR A 214 -7.25 8.86 1.51
CA THR A 214 -8.67 9.27 1.52
C THR A 214 -9.56 8.20 2.14
N VAL A 215 -9.42 6.94 1.70
CA VAL A 215 -10.25 5.82 2.16
C VAL A 215 -10.02 5.53 3.65
N PHE A 216 -8.78 5.51 4.14
CA PHE A 216 -8.53 5.28 5.57
C PHE A 216 -9.02 6.43 6.44
N LEU A 217 -8.88 7.68 5.98
CA LEU A 217 -9.38 8.84 6.74
C LEU A 217 -10.92 8.86 6.78
N THR A 218 -11.60 8.55 5.66
CA THR A 218 -13.07 8.47 5.64
C THR A 218 -13.56 7.35 6.58
N LEU A 219 -12.94 6.16 6.53
CA LEU A 219 -13.23 5.06 7.44
C LEU A 219 -12.97 5.41 8.91
N ASN A 220 -11.93 6.19 9.21
CA ASN A 220 -11.63 6.63 10.57
C ASN A 220 -12.70 7.62 11.10
N THR A 221 -13.22 8.49 10.24
CA THR A 221 -14.30 9.40 10.63
C THR A 221 -15.64 8.68 10.87
N THR A 222 -15.96 7.66 10.07
CA THR A 222 -17.18 6.84 10.25
C THR A 222 -17.02 5.73 11.29
N LYS A 223 -15.78 5.39 11.68
CA LYS A 223 -15.41 4.25 12.51
C LYS A 223 -15.93 2.91 11.97
N ALA A 224 -16.05 2.78 10.65
CA ALA A 224 -16.50 1.55 10.01
C ALA A 224 -15.34 0.55 9.89
N THR A 225 -15.42 -0.58 10.60
CA THR A 225 -14.39 -1.63 10.55
C THR A 225 -14.82 -2.86 9.75
N SER A 226 -16.13 -3.08 9.61
CA SER A 226 -16.71 -4.22 8.92
C SER A 226 -17.80 -3.78 7.93
N LEU A 227 -18.08 -4.62 6.93
CA LEU A 227 -19.15 -4.37 5.96
C LEU A 227 -20.48 -3.90 6.57
N PRO A 228 -21.07 -4.58 7.58
CA PRO A 228 -22.36 -4.15 8.14
C PRO A 228 -22.29 -2.76 8.80
N THR A 229 -21.19 -2.42 9.47
CA THR A 229 -21.02 -1.07 10.06
C THR A 229 -20.94 0.02 9.00
N MET A 230 -20.43 -0.30 7.81
CA MET A 230 -20.38 0.61 6.68
C MET A 230 -21.76 0.83 6.06
N MET A 231 -22.62 -0.20 6.03
CA MET A 231 -23.99 -0.04 5.50
C MET A 231 -24.81 0.98 6.29
N THR A 232 -24.63 1.01 7.61
CA THR A 232 -25.33 1.96 8.47
C THR A 232 -24.80 3.40 8.41
N SER A 233 -23.67 3.66 7.72
CA SER A 233 -23.08 4.99 7.72
C SER A 233 -23.74 5.97 6.74
N TRP A 234 -24.48 5.47 5.75
CA TRP A 234 -25.12 6.32 4.73
C TRP A 234 -26.11 7.30 5.34
N THR A 235 -26.95 6.81 6.24
CA THR A 235 -27.98 7.61 6.92
C THR A 235 -27.43 8.62 7.93
N LYS A 236 -26.12 8.53 8.24
CA LYS A 236 -25.43 9.46 9.13
C LYS A 236 -24.67 10.53 8.37
N THR A 237 -23.88 10.14 7.37
CA THR A 237 -22.99 11.05 6.63
C THR A 237 -23.05 10.74 5.12
N PRO A 238 -24.15 11.08 4.42
CA PRO A 238 -24.36 10.68 3.03
C PRO A 238 -23.31 11.28 2.08
N ALA A 239 -22.94 12.56 2.28
CA ALA A 239 -21.92 13.21 1.47
C ALA A 239 -20.55 12.51 1.57
N LEU A 240 -20.13 12.13 2.78
CA LEU A 240 -18.87 11.43 2.99
C LEU A 240 -18.89 10.04 2.33
N ASN A 241 -19.99 9.31 2.45
CA ASN A 241 -20.14 8.01 1.80
C ASN A 241 -20.14 8.12 0.26
N ALA A 242 -20.74 9.17 -0.31
CA ALA A 242 -20.66 9.44 -1.74
C ALA A 242 -19.22 9.69 -2.21
N THR A 243 -18.44 10.48 -1.44
CA THR A 243 -17.01 10.66 -1.74
C THR A 243 -16.21 9.36 -1.59
N MET A 244 -16.53 8.54 -0.58
CA MET A 244 -15.91 7.24 -0.36
C MET A 244 -16.15 6.30 -1.55
N MET A 245 -17.37 6.24 -2.07
CA MET A 245 -17.68 5.46 -3.28
C MET A 245 -16.78 5.88 -4.45
N LEU A 246 -16.69 7.18 -4.77
CA LEU A 246 -15.85 7.67 -5.86
C LEU A 246 -14.37 7.32 -5.65
N THR A 247 -13.87 7.40 -4.42
CA THR A 247 -12.48 7.01 -4.09
C THR A 247 -12.22 5.50 -4.20
N LEU A 248 -13.22 4.66 -3.90
CA LEU A 248 -13.09 3.21 -4.07
C LEU A 248 -13.10 2.81 -5.55
N LEU A 249 -13.92 3.49 -6.37
CA LEU A 249 -13.93 3.29 -7.81
C LEU A 249 -12.64 3.82 -8.46
N SER A 250 -12.02 4.86 -7.91
CA SER A 250 -10.71 5.31 -8.39
C SER A 250 -9.62 4.30 -8.05
N LEU A 251 -9.60 3.71 -6.85
CA LEU A 251 -8.73 2.56 -6.53
C LEU A 251 -8.95 1.36 -7.46
N ALA A 252 -10.21 1.07 -7.82
CA ALA A 252 -10.52 0.02 -8.80
C ALA A 252 -9.96 0.33 -10.20
N GLY A 253 -9.68 1.59 -10.51
CA GLY A 253 -9.12 2.04 -11.77
C GLY A 253 -10.14 2.06 -12.89
N LEU A 254 -11.34 2.59 -12.63
CA LEU A 254 -12.35 2.79 -13.67
C LEU A 254 -12.14 4.13 -14.40
N PRO A 255 -12.23 4.19 -15.74
CA PRO A 255 -12.39 5.46 -16.44
C PRO A 255 -13.74 6.07 -16.03
N PRO A 256 -13.86 7.39 -15.72
CA PRO A 256 -12.95 8.54 -15.95
C PRO A 256 -12.06 8.95 -14.76
N LEU A 257 -11.85 8.07 -13.77
CA LEU A 257 -11.18 8.41 -12.51
C LEU A 257 -9.65 8.28 -12.59
N THR A 258 -8.95 8.95 -11.67
CA THR A 258 -7.48 9.06 -11.70
C THR A 258 -6.74 7.73 -11.58
N GLY A 259 -7.27 6.76 -10.81
CA GLY A 259 -6.59 5.47 -10.64
C GLY A 259 -6.62 4.57 -11.88
N PHE A 260 -7.33 4.96 -12.94
CA PHE A 260 -7.19 4.32 -14.25
C PHE A 260 -5.87 4.67 -14.93
N LEU A 261 -5.39 5.92 -14.75
CA LEU A 261 -4.15 6.44 -15.34
C LEU A 261 -2.94 5.52 -15.14
N PRO A 262 -2.58 5.09 -13.91
CA PRO A 262 -1.42 4.25 -13.70
C PRO A 262 -1.55 2.89 -14.40
N LYS A 263 -2.72 2.25 -14.35
CA LYS A 263 -2.93 0.95 -15.00
C LYS A 263 -2.83 1.05 -16.51
N TRP A 264 -3.42 2.11 -17.08
CA TRP A 264 -3.38 2.36 -18.52
C TRP A 264 -1.95 2.56 -19.02
N LEU A 265 -1.18 3.42 -18.35
CA LEU A 265 0.23 3.67 -18.71
C LEU A 265 1.10 2.41 -18.53
N ILE A 266 0.86 1.62 -17.48
CA ILE A 266 1.58 0.36 -17.28
C ILE A 266 1.33 -0.61 -18.44
N ILE A 267 0.07 -0.77 -18.86
CA ILE A 267 -0.28 -1.63 -19.99
C ILE A 267 0.41 -1.12 -21.25
N GLN A 268 0.42 0.20 -21.47
CA GLN A 268 1.10 0.80 -22.61
C GLN A 268 2.59 0.46 -22.63
N GLU A 269 3.31 0.65 -21.52
CA GLU A 269 4.74 0.30 -21.43
C GLU A 269 4.99 -1.19 -21.63
N LEU A 270 4.14 -2.07 -21.06
CA LEU A 270 4.26 -3.51 -21.26
C LEU A 270 4.07 -3.93 -22.72
N THR A 271 3.14 -3.30 -23.43
CA THR A 271 2.92 -3.59 -24.86
C THR A 271 4.08 -3.10 -25.73
N LYS A 272 4.76 -2.02 -25.37
CA LYS A 272 5.97 -1.54 -26.07
C LYS A 272 7.13 -2.54 -25.94
N GLN A 273 7.19 -3.28 -24.84
CA GLN A 273 8.21 -4.30 -24.58
C GLN A 273 7.81 -5.71 -25.05
N GLU A 274 6.80 -5.81 -25.94
CA GLU A 274 6.25 -7.06 -26.49
C GLU A 274 5.66 -8.03 -25.45
N MET A 275 5.51 -7.63 -24.19
CA MET A 275 4.96 -8.46 -23.10
C MET A 275 3.43 -8.47 -23.05
N THR A 276 2.80 -8.53 -24.22
CA THR A 276 1.34 -8.58 -24.38
C THR A 276 0.64 -9.65 -23.52
N PRO A 277 1.15 -10.90 -23.34
CA PRO A 277 0.44 -11.88 -22.50
C PRO A 277 0.43 -11.48 -21.02
N THR A 278 1.51 -10.87 -20.51
CA THR A 278 1.55 -10.44 -19.10
C THR A 278 0.61 -9.26 -18.86
N ALA A 279 0.53 -8.33 -19.82
CA ALA A 279 -0.37 -7.19 -19.75
C ALA A 279 -1.85 -7.63 -19.71
N THR A 280 -2.23 -8.61 -20.55
CA THR A 280 -3.61 -9.12 -20.58
C THR A 280 -3.94 -9.89 -19.30
N ILE A 281 -3.05 -10.75 -18.80
CA ILE A 281 -3.27 -11.48 -17.54
C ILE A 281 -3.50 -10.51 -16.38
N ILE A 282 -2.62 -9.52 -16.21
CA ILE A 282 -2.70 -8.59 -15.08
C ILE A 282 -3.90 -7.65 -15.19
N ALA A 283 -4.27 -7.23 -16.41
CA ALA A 283 -5.50 -6.48 -16.65
C ALA A 283 -6.74 -7.29 -16.25
N MET A 284 -6.83 -8.56 -16.66
CA MET A 284 -7.97 -9.43 -16.30
C MET A 284 -8.01 -9.72 -14.79
N LEU A 285 -6.86 -9.93 -14.14
CA LEU A 285 -6.79 -10.11 -12.69
C LEU A 285 -7.24 -8.86 -11.92
N SER A 286 -7.04 -7.67 -12.48
CA SER A 286 -7.49 -6.43 -11.84
C SER A 286 -9.01 -6.28 -11.75
N LEU A 287 -9.77 -6.99 -12.61
CA LEU A 287 -11.23 -7.04 -12.55
C LEU A 287 -11.72 -7.76 -11.30
N LEU A 288 -10.96 -8.73 -10.77
CA LEU A 288 -11.28 -9.33 -9.48
C LEU A 288 -11.17 -8.29 -8.35
N GLY A 289 -10.16 -7.42 -8.44
CA GLY A 289 -10.01 -6.28 -7.54
C GLY A 289 -11.23 -5.36 -7.57
N LEU A 290 -11.67 -5.04 -8.78
CA LEU A 290 -12.84 -4.20 -9.02
C LEU A 290 -14.11 -4.78 -8.38
N PHE A 291 -14.30 -6.10 -8.39
CA PHE A 291 -15.51 -6.72 -7.82
C PHE A 291 -15.65 -6.47 -6.31
N PHE A 292 -14.59 -6.62 -5.51
CA PHE A 292 -14.72 -6.31 -4.07
C PHE A 292 -14.84 -4.81 -3.79
N TYR A 293 -14.28 -3.94 -4.64
CA TYR A 293 -14.49 -2.50 -4.52
C TYR A 293 -15.93 -2.10 -4.85
N LEU A 294 -16.53 -2.68 -5.90
CA LEU A 294 -17.95 -2.50 -6.20
C LEU A 294 -18.83 -2.99 -5.06
N ARG A 295 -18.49 -4.14 -4.45
CA ARG A 295 -19.18 -4.61 -3.26
C ARG A 295 -19.12 -3.61 -2.11
N LEU A 296 -17.95 -3.03 -1.84
CA LEU A 296 -17.79 -1.99 -0.83
C LEU A 296 -18.61 -0.74 -1.18
N ALA A 297 -18.55 -0.28 -2.42
CA ALA A 297 -19.33 0.85 -2.91
C ALA A 297 -20.84 0.61 -2.71
N TYR A 298 -21.33 -0.57 -3.08
CA TYR A 298 -22.73 -0.97 -2.95
C TYR A 298 -23.22 -0.92 -1.50
N TYR A 299 -22.39 -1.41 -0.57
CA TYR A 299 -22.68 -1.33 0.85
C TYR A 299 -22.55 0.08 1.42
N SER A 300 -21.77 0.97 0.81
CA SER A 300 -21.60 2.33 1.33
C SER A 300 -22.70 3.30 0.91
N THR A 301 -23.27 3.15 -0.30
CA THR A 301 -24.16 4.18 -0.88
C THR A 301 -25.41 3.64 -1.55
N ILE A 302 -25.34 2.51 -2.25
CA ILE A 302 -26.41 2.07 -3.16
C ILE A 302 -27.55 1.39 -2.39
N THR A 303 -27.24 0.75 -1.26
CA THR A 303 -28.25 0.09 -0.43
C THR A 303 -28.56 0.84 0.85
N LEU A 304 -29.84 0.78 1.23
CA LEU A 304 -30.35 1.28 2.50
C LEU A 304 -30.73 0.08 3.38
N PRO A 305 -29.83 -0.43 4.24
CA PRO A 305 -30.17 -1.49 5.18
C PRO A 305 -31.13 -0.98 6.26
N PRO A 306 -31.79 -1.89 7.00
CA PRO A 306 -32.56 -1.50 8.18
C PRO A 306 -31.65 -0.89 9.25
N ASN A 307 -31.99 0.32 9.70
CA ASN A 307 -31.27 1.00 10.77
C ASN A 307 -31.75 0.56 12.15
N SER A 308 -30.84 0.55 13.14
CA SER A 308 -31.21 0.34 14.54
C SER A 308 -32.02 1.51 15.11
N THR A 309 -32.92 1.24 16.04
CA THR A 309 -33.77 2.26 16.71
C THR A 309 -32.96 3.39 17.37
N ASN A 310 -31.74 3.11 17.83
CA ASN A 310 -30.84 4.10 18.44
C ASN A 310 -30.22 5.11 17.45
N HIS A 311 -30.49 5.00 16.15
CA HIS A 311 -29.89 5.86 15.12
C HIS A 311 -30.25 7.35 15.31
N MET A 312 -31.45 7.66 15.81
CA MET A 312 -31.90 9.05 16.03
C MET A 312 -30.97 9.85 16.95
N LYS A 313 -30.32 9.19 17.92
CA LYS A 313 -29.34 9.86 18.82
C LYS A 313 -28.12 10.40 18.07
N GLN A 314 -27.77 9.81 16.92
CA GLN A 314 -26.62 10.23 16.14
C GLN A 314 -26.87 11.49 15.30
N TRP A 315 -28.14 11.82 15.02
CA TRP A 315 -28.51 13.01 14.24
C TRP A 315 -28.26 14.31 14.98
N HIS A 316 -28.25 14.29 16.32
CA HIS A 316 -28.00 15.48 17.13
C HIS A 316 -26.51 15.86 17.22
N VAL A 317 -25.59 14.98 16.82
CA VAL A 317 -24.14 15.20 16.99
C VAL A 317 -23.49 15.53 15.65
N ASN A 318 -23.32 16.82 15.38
CA ASN A 318 -22.51 17.29 14.25
C ASN A 318 -21.03 17.31 14.63
N LYS A 319 -20.24 16.41 14.03
CA LYS A 319 -18.77 16.48 14.06
C LYS A 319 -18.28 16.86 12.67
N PRO A 320 -17.58 17.99 12.49
CA PRO A 320 -17.05 18.37 11.19
C PRO A 320 -16.02 17.34 10.73
N THR A 321 -16.08 17.00 9.44
CA THR A 321 -15.06 16.20 8.79
C THR A 321 -13.80 17.04 8.59
N ASN A 322 -12.63 16.40 8.65
CA ASN A 322 -11.36 17.10 8.46
C ASN A 322 -11.26 17.63 7.01
N PRO A 323 -10.93 18.91 6.77
CA PRO A 323 -10.79 19.48 5.43
C PRO A 323 -9.74 18.75 4.57
N LEU A 324 -8.77 18.06 5.18
CA LEU A 324 -7.82 17.24 4.43
C LEU A 324 -8.50 16.13 3.62
N ILE A 325 -9.65 15.62 4.08
CA ILE A 325 -10.39 14.58 3.35
C ILE A 325 -10.94 15.14 2.04
N THR A 326 -11.44 16.38 2.02
CA THR A 326 -12.03 16.97 0.83
C THR A 326 -10.96 17.26 -0.23
N THR A 327 -9.81 17.79 0.18
CA THR A 327 -8.68 18.06 -0.72
C THR A 327 -8.10 16.78 -1.32
N LEU A 328 -7.92 15.74 -0.50
CA LEU A 328 -7.40 14.47 -1.00
C LEU A 328 -8.44 13.75 -1.89
N ALA A 329 -9.73 13.82 -1.54
CA ALA A 329 -10.79 13.21 -2.33
C ALA A 329 -10.92 13.85 -3.72
N SER A 330 -10.88 15.18 -3.82
CA SER A 330 -10.95 15.88 -5.11
C SER A 330 -9.77 15.51 -6.01
N LEU A 331 -8.55 15.50 -5.46
CA LEU A 331 -7.36 15.04 -6.18
C LEU A 331 -7.48 13.59 -6.62
N SER A 332 -8.03 12.70 -5.79
CA SER A 332 -8.17 11.28 -6.13
C SER A 332 -9.15 11.00 -7.27
N VAL A 333 -10.02 11.94 -7.60
CA VAL A 333 -11.09 11.79 -8.60
C VAL A 333 -10.78 12.55 -9.89
N LEU A 334 -10.21 13.76 -9.81
CA LEU A 334 -10.20 14.72 -10.92
C LEU A 334 -8.84 14.94 -11.61
N LEU A 335 -7.77 14.22 -11.25
CA LEU A 335 -6.44 14.39 -11.88
C LEU A 335 -6.30 13.80 -13.30
N LEU A 336 -7.26 13.01 -13.82
CA LEU A 336 -7.10 12.32 -15.11
C LEU A 336 -6.88 13.26 -16.32
N PRO A 337 -7.56 14.42 -16.44
CA PRO A 337 -7.30 15.39 -17.50
C PRO A 337 -5.89 15.99 -17.46
N LEU A 338 -5.23 15.98 -16.30
CA LEU A 338 -3.85 16.43 -16.13
C LEU A 338 -2.82 15.33 -16.48
N SER A 339 -3.26 14.23 -17.10
CA SER A 339 -2.36 13.14 -17.52
C SER A 339 -1.17 13.58 -18.39
N PRO A 340 -1.30 14.54 -19.35
CA PRO A 340 -0.19 14.92 -20.20
C PRO A 340 0.92 15.64 -19.42
N SER A 341 0.58 16.48 -18.45
CA SER A 341 1.57 17.21 -17.64
C SER A 341 2.25 16.31 -16.61
N ILE A 342 1.55 15.28 -16.12
CA ILE A 342 2.12 14.28 -15.23
C ILE A 342 3.23 13.50 -15.95
N LEU A 343 2.99 13.12 -17.21
CA LEU A 343 3.94 12.38 -18.03
C LEU A 343 5.21 13.19 -18.37
N THR A 344 5.13 14.51 -18.49
CA THR A 344 6.31 15.34 -18.80
C THR A 344 7.24 15.52 -17.60
N ILE A 345 6.75 15.31 -16.39
CA ILE A 345 7.52 15.45 -15.14
C ILE A 345 8.20 14.12 -14.76
N THR A 346 7.67 13.00 -15.24
CA THR A 346 8.25 11.67 -15.05
C THR A 346 9.24 11.35 -16.15
#